data_AF-A0A6M3J780-F1
#
_entry.id   AF-A0A6M3J780-F1
#
_cell.length_a   1.000
_cell.length_b   1.000
_cell.length_c   1.000
_cell.angle_alpha   90.00
_cell.angle_beta   90.00
_cell.angle_gamma   90.00
#
_symmetry.space_group_name_H-M   'P 1'
#
loop_
_entity.id
_entity.type
_entity.pdbx_description
1 polymer ?
#
loop_
_entity_poly.entity_id
_entity_poly.type
_entity_poly.pdbx_seq_one_letter_code
_entity_poly.pdbx_strand_id
1 'polypeptide(L)'
;MTVTAASLKAAWPEFDSAADALVTSKITQAYLSLSEATWGDLWDDAVTLKACHLLALTPDGRAMRLDPEGHAGQTGLGVTAYGQELDELRVAVTCGLARVAI
;
A
#
# COMPACT_ATOMS: atom_id res chain seq x y z
N MET A 1 -10.25 11.71 -3.70
CA MET A 1 -10.08 10.25 -3.83
C MET A 1 -10.05 9.87 -5.29
N THR A 2 -8.86 9.71 -5.84
CA THR A 2 -8.61 9.33 -7.25
C THR A 2 -8.36 7.82 -7.38
N VAL A 3 -7.91 7.17 -6.30
CA VAL A 3 -7.80 5.71 -6.19
C VAL A 3 -9.18 5.06 -6.00
N THR A 4 -9.53 4.12 -6.87
CA THR A 4 -10.74 3.29 -6.78
C THR A 4 -10.38 1.81 -6.77
N ALA A 5 -11.32 0.94 -6.36
CA ALA A 5 -11.11 -0.50 -6.42
C ALA A 5 -10.76 -0.98 -7.84
N ALA A 6 -11.41 -0.40 -8.87
CA ALA A 6 -11.12 -0.72 -10.26
C ALA A 6 -9.70 -0.29 -10.68
N SER A 7 -9.27 0.92 -10.33
CA SER A 7 -7.92 1.40 -10.62
C SER A 7 -6.85 0.58 -9.89
N LEU A 8 -7.11 0.18 -8.64
CA LEU A 8 -6.21 -0.66 -7.86
C LEU A 8 -6.09 -2.06 -8.46
N LYS A 9 -7.21 -2.71 -8.79
CA LYS A 9 -7.19 -4.02 -9.45
C LYS A 9 -6.53 -4.00 -10.82
N ALA A 10 -6.69 -2.91 -11.57
CA ALA A 10 -6.03 -2.73 -12.86
C ALA A 10 -4.50 -2.64 -12.73
N ALA A 11 -3.99 -2.00 -11.67
CA ALA A 11 -2.56 -1.87 -11.40
C ALA A 11 -1.97 -3.09 -10.68
N TRP A 12 -2.75 -3.76 -9.83
CA TRP A 12 -2.38 -4.97 -9.09
C TRP A 12 -3.43 -6.07 -9.32
N PRO A 13 -3.31 -6.84 -10.42
CA PRO A 13 -4.28 -7.87 -10.77
C PRO A 13 -4.33 -9.03 -9.78
N GLU A 14 -3.35 -9.16 -8.89
CA GLU A 14 -3.38 -10.11 -7.78
C GLU A 14 -4.54 -9.87 -6.80
N PHE A 15 -5.04 -8.63 -6.70
CA PHE A 15 -6.22 -8.30 -5.90
C PHE A 15 -7.54 -8.39 -6.69
N ASP A 16 -7.53 -8.85 -7.94
CA ASP A 16 -8.75 -8.95 -8.76
C ASP A 16 -9.81 -9.85 -8.11
N SER A 17 -9.34 -10.94 -7.49
CA SER A 17 -10.17 -11.89 -6.73
C SER A 17 -10.69 -11.33 -5.39
N ALA A 18 -10.20 -10.17 -4.93
CA ALA A 18 -10.69 -9.55 -3.70
C ALA A 18 -12.04 -8.83 -3.95
N ALA A 19 -12.96 -8.94 -2.99
CA ALA A 19 -14.26 -8.26 -3.09
C ALA A 19 -14.09 -6.73 -3.16
N ASP A 20 -14.77 -6.07 -4.10
CA ASP A 20 -14.67 -4.61 -4.29
C ASP A 20 -15.05 -3.81 -3.05
N ALA A 21 -16.01 -4.32 -2.27
CA ALA A 21 -16.38 -3.73 -0.98
C ALA A 21 -15.23 -3.76 0.02
N LEU A 22 -14.45 -4.85 0.03
CA LEU A 22 -13.28 -5.00 0.90
C LEU A 22 -12.14 -4.09 0.44
N VAL A 23 -11.86 -4.05 -0.87
CA VAL A 23 -10.86 -3.13 -1.47
C VAL A 23 -11.20 -1.68 -1.16
N THR A 24 -12.45 -1.28 -1.38
CA THR A 24 -12.93 0.08 -1.07
C THR A 24 -12.80 0.40 0.42
N SER A 25 -13.15 -0.53 1.30
CA SER A 25 -12.98 -0.36 2.75
C SER A 25 -11.51 -0.12 3.13
N LYS A 26 -10.57 -0.86 2.52
CA LYS A 26 -9.13 -0.69 2.77
C LYS A 26 -8.59 0.62 2.22
N ILE A 27 -9.06 1.07 1.05
CA ILE A 27 -8.72 2.40 0.50
C ILE A 27 -9.20 3.50 1.46
N THR A 28 -10.42 3.42 1.98
CA THR A 28 -10.92 4.39 2.97
C THR A 28 -10.10 4.38 4.25
N GLN A 29 -9.73 3.19 4.75
CA GLN A 29 -8.84 3.08 5.93
C GLN A 29 -7.47 3.70 5.67
N ALA A 30 -6.89 3.51 4.48
CA ALA A 30 -5.64 4.13 4.07
C ALA A 30 -5.77 5.66 4.05
N TYR A 31 -6.85 6.18 3.49
CA TYR A 31 -7.13 7.62 3.40
C TYR A 31 -7.23 8.29 4.77
N LEU A 32 -7.85 7.61 5.75
CA LEU A 32 -7.96 8.10 7.13
C LEU A 32 -6.63 8.02 7.90
N SER A 33 -5.72 7.15 7.49
CA SER A 33 -4.45 6.92 8.20
C SER A 33 -3.32 7.83 7.72
N LEU A 34 -3.40 8.30 6.49
CA LEU A 34 -2.42 9.19 5.89
C LEU A 34 -2.93 10.63 5.95
N SER A 35 -2.07 11.64 5.82
CA SER A 35 -2.48 13.05 5.69
C SER A 35 -2.01 13.64 4.37
N GLU A 36 -2.93 14.13 3.54
CA GLU A 36 -2.65 14.70 2.21
C GLU A 36 -1.59 15.82 2.27
N ALA A 37 -1.64 16.65 3.33
CA ALA A 37 -0.67 17.71 3.55
C ALA A 37 0.78 17.22 3.73
N THR A 38 0.97 15.96 4.15
CA THR A 38 2.30 15.36 4.30
C THR A 38 2.83 14.80 2.99
N TRP A 39 1.97 14.23 2.14
CA TRP A 39 2.39 13.49 0.95
C TRP A 39 2.31 14.30 -0.35
N GLY A 40 1.49 15.36 -0.40
CA GLY A 40 1.36 16.21 -1.59
C GLY A 40 1.02 15.39 -2.83
N ASP A 41 1.81 15.53 -3.90
CA ASP A 41 1.63 14.81 -5.17
C ASP A 41 1.79 13.28 -5.05
N LEU A 42 2.46 12.77 -4.00
CA LEU A 42 2.63 11.34 -3.75
C LEU A 42 1.49 10.72 -2.93
N TRP A 43 0.42 11.48 -2.70
CA TRP A 43 -0.72 11.05 -1.91
C TRP A 43 -1.42 9.81 -2.46
N ASP A 44 -1.68 9.79 -3.77
CA ASP A 44 -2.35 8.65 -4.42
C ASP A 44 -1.52 7.38 -4.37
N ASP A 45 -0.21 7.46 -4.59
CA ASP A 45 0.72 6.34 -4.44
C ASP A 45 0.72 5.81 -2.99
N ALA A 46 0.80 6.70 -2.01
CA ALA A 46 0.81 6.34 -0.60
C ALA A 46 -0.49 5.64 -0.17
N VAL A 47 -1.64 6.18 -0.58
CA VAL A 47 -2.96 5.58 -0.30
C VAL A 47 -3.05 4.20 -0.92
N THR A 48 -2.55 4.04 -2.15
CA THR A 48 -2.59 2.78 -2.87
C THR A 48 -1.70 1.73 -2.22
N LEU A 49 -0.44 2.04 -1.92
CA LEU A 49 0.49 1.14 -1.23
C LEU A 49 -0.02 0.75 0.16
N LYS A 50 -0.60 1.70 0.90
CA LYS A 50 -1.21 1.43 2.20
C LYS A 50 -2.43 0.53 2.09
N ALA A 51 -3.28 0.73 1.08
CA ALA A 51 -4.43 -0.13 0.82
C ALA A 51 -3.98 -1.56 0.46
N CYS A 52 -2.99 -1.72 -0.42
CA CYS A 52 -2.40 -3.02 -0.77
C CYS A 52 -1.79 -3.73 0.44
N HIS A 53 -1.06 -3.00 1.30
CA HIS A 53 -0.54 -3.54 2.56
C HIS A 53 -1.68 -4.05 3.47
N LEU A 54 -2.74 -3.25 3.65
CA LEU A 54 -3.88 -3.65 4.47
C LEU A 54 -4.65 -4.84 3.87
N LEU A 55 -4.72 -4.95 2.55
CA LEU A 55 -5.28 -6.10 1.82
C LEU A 55 -4.44 -7.35 2.04
N ALA A 56 -3.12 -7.27 1.85
CA ALA A 56 -2.20 -8.38 2.07
C ALA A 56 -2.15 -8.85 3.54
N LEU A 57 -2.50 -7.99 4.50
CA LEU A 57 -2.64 -8.36 5.91
C LEU A 57 -3.96 -9.10 6.24
N THR A 58 -4.96 -9.08 5.36
CA THR A 58 -6.21 -9.84 5.57
C THR A 58 -5.97 -11.35 5.51
N PRO A 59 -6.81 -12.17 6.17
CA PRO A 59 -6.68 -13.63 6.16
C PRO A 59 -6.71 -14.23 4.73
N ASP A 60 -7.51 -13.67 3.82
CA ASP A 60 -7.53 -14.03 2.40
C ASP A 60 -6.32 -13.49 1.61
N GLY A 61 -5.71 -12.40 2.07
CA GLY A 61 -4.55 -11.76 1.46
C GLY A 61 -3.22 -12.51 1.67
N ARG A 62 -3.21 -13.64 2.39
CA ARG A 62 -1.99 -14.44 2.61
C ARG A 62 -1.36 -14.95 1.31
N ALA A 63 -2.16 -15.24 0.30
CA ALA A 63 -1.68 -15.62 -1.04
C ALA A 63 -1.21 -14.41 -1.87
N MET A 64 -1.60 -13.20 -1.46
CA MET A 64 -1.28 -11.91 -2.08
C MET A 64 -0.15 -11.18 -1.33
N ARG A 65 0.40 -11.81 -0.29
CA ARG A 65 1.68 -11.38 0.25
C ARG A 65 2.71 -11.82 -0.77
N LEU A 66 3.20 -10.86 -1.56
CA LEU A 66 4.58 -10.88 -2.04
C LEU A 66 5.47 -10.89 -0.78
N ASP A 67 5.57 -12.07 -0.15
CA ASP A 67 6.39 -12.34 1.02
C ASP A 67 7.83 -12.30 0.50
N PRO A 68 8.64 -11.29 0.87
CA PRO A 68 10.06 -11.36 0.57
C PRO A 68 10.60 -12.48 1.45
N GLU A 69 11.12 -13.54 0.84
CA GLU A 69 11.73 -14.68 1.53
C GLU A 69 12.57 -14.20 2.73
N GLY A 70 12.15 -14.50 3.97
CA GLY A 70 12.89 -14.13 5.19
C GLY A 70 12.18 -13.23 6.22
N HIS A 71 10.92 -12.86 6.03
CA HIS A 71 10.21 -11.93 6.95
C HIS A 71 9.41 -12.61 8.09
N ALA A 72 9.63 -13.91 8.33
CA ALA A 72 8.99 -14.65 9.42
C ALA A 72 9.38 -14.08 10.80
N GLY A 73 8.55 -13.18 11.33
CA GLY A 73 8.75 -12.54 12.64
C GLY A 73 8.76 -11.01 12.61
N GLN A 74 8.69 -10.37 11.44
CA GLN A 74 8.55 -8.92 11.37
C GLN A 74 7.10 -8.49 11.67
N THR A 75 6.95 -7.35 12.32
CA THR A 75 5.66 -6.71 12.64
C THR A 75 5.66 -5.29 12.09
N GLY A 76 4.56 -4.85 11.48
CA GLY A 76 4.42 -3.50 10.92
C GLY A 76 4.55 -3.46 9.41
N LEU A 77 5.11 -2.37 8.87
CA LEU A 77 5.21 -2.13 7.42
C LEU A 77 6.14 -3.12 6.69
N GLY A 78 7.10 -3.73 7.38
CA GLY A 78 8.01 -4.74 6.80
C GLY A 78 7.40 -6.10 6.48
N VAL A 79 6.12 -6.34 6.80
CA VAL A 79 5.49 -7.65 6.61
C VAL A 79 5.13 -7.94 5.15
N THR A 80 5.02 -6.91 4.32
CA THR A 80 4.62 -7.05 2.91
C THR A 80 5.47 -6.12 2.06
N ALA A 81 5.77 -6.49 0.81
CA ALA A 81 6.49 -5.63 -0.13
C ALA A 81 5.90 -4.20 -0.22
N TYR A 82 4.58 -4.05 -0.25
CA TYR A 82 3.91 -2.74 -0.30
C TYR A 82 4.16 -1.85 0.92
N GLY A 83 4.36 -2.46 2.09
CA GLY A 83 4.59 -1.70 3.31
C GLY A 83 6.02 -1.20 3.39
N GLN A 84 6.99 -1.98 2.89
CA GLN A 84 8.37 -1.53 2.68
C GLN A 84 8.41 -0.35 1.71
N GLU A 85 7.75 -0.48 0.55
CA GLU A 85 7.73 0.60 -0.44
C GLU A 85 7.01 1.86 0.08
N LEU A 86 5.97 1.71 0.91
CA LEU A 86 5.36 2.84 1.60
C LEU A 86 6.33 3.52 2.58
N ASP A 87 7.15 2.75 3.29
CA ASP A 87 8.15 3.31 4.22
C ASP A 87 9.25 4.05 3.45
N GLU A 88 9.73 3.49 2.33
CA GLU A 88 10.68 4.15 1.43
C GLU A 88 10.10 5.45 0.86
N LEU A 89 8.83 5.43 0.42
CA LEU A 89 8.14 6.62 -0.08
C LEU A 89 7.98 7.66 1.04
N ARG A 90 7.69 7.23 2.27
CA ARG A 90 7.61 8.11 3.45
C ARG A 90 8.96 8.74 3.77
N VAL A 91 10.04 7.99 3.70
CA VAL A 91 11.41 8.49 3.90
C VAL A 91 11.76 9.52 2.82
N ALA A 92 11.43 9.24 1.55
CA ALA A 92 11.64 10.17 0.44
C ALA A 92 10.90 11.50 0.65
N VAL A 93 9.62 11.44 1.05
CA VAL A 93 8.77 12.61 1.34
C VAL A 93 9.32 13.41 2.54
N THR A 94 9.69 12.72 3.63
CA THR A 94 10.12 13.37 4.88
C THR A 94 11.54 13.95 4.76
N CYS A 95 12.42 13.29 4.01
CA CYS A 95 13.81 13.71 3.83
C CYS A 95 13.99 14.67 2.64
N GLY A 96 12.94 14.91 1.83
CA GLY A 96 13.01 15.72 0.61
C GLY A 96 13.90 15.11 -0.48
N LEU A 97 14.23 13.83 -0.36
CA LEU A 97 14.99 13.08 -1.36
C LEU A 97 14.04 12.69 -2.47
N ALA A 98 13.92 13.54 -3.49
CA ALA A 98 13.33 13.15 -4.76
C ALA A 98 13.98 11.83 -5.21
N ARG A 99 13.16 10.78 -5.36
CA ARG A 99 13.57 9.41 -5.73
C ARG A 99 14.77 9.44 -6.68
N VAL A 100 15.96 9.08 -6.17
CA VAL A 100 17.07 8.65 -7.00
C VAL A 100 16.70 7.26 -7.47
N ALA A 101 16.30 7.16 -8.74
CA ALA A 101 16.09 5.89 -9.42
C ALA A 101 17.40 5.09 -9.41
N ILE A 102 17.32 3.84 -8.98
CA ILE A 102 18.32 2.80 -9.21
C ILE A 102 17.65 1.75 -10.10
#